data_AF-A0A1H5JBM9-F1
#
_entry.id   AF-A0A1H5JBM9-F1
#
_cell.length_a   1.000
_cell.length_b   1.000
_cell.length_c   1.000
_cell.angle_alpha   90.00
_cell.angle_beta   90.00
_cell.angle_gamma   90.00
#
_symmetry.space_group_name_H-M   'P 1'
#
loop_
_entity.id
_entity.type
_entity.pdbx_description
1 polymer ?
#
loop_
_entity_poly.entity_id
_entity_poly.type
_entity_poly.pdbx_seq_one_letter_code
_entity_poly.pdbx_strand_id
1 'polypeptide(L)'
;MNEITTELKSHFLRLYQMAFSDDNFDVLEMQMLYKFAEERKVSKKELDTILLSPYHDSSIPNSLELKIEYLYDLAVMIWADEKVTNDEITTLKKYCSKFGFLEENLNELTDFLIENAKRSTSKTELLKQLID
;
A
#
# COMPACT_ATOMS: atom_id res chain seq x y z
N MET A 1 18.99 -16.65 4.63
CA MET A 1 17.92 -15.93 3.90
C MET A 1 16.82 -15.73 4.92
N ASN A 2 16.47 -14.49 5.26
CA ASN A 2 15.35 -14.26 6.16
C ASN A 2 14.08 -14.59 5.39
N GLU A 3 13.21 -15.38 5.99
CA GLU A 3 11.95 -15.75 5.35
C GLU A 3 11.02 -14.54 5.29
N ILE A 4 10.57 -14.18 4.09
CA ILE A 4 9.59 -13.11 3.88
C ILE A 4 8.23 -13.64 4.36
N THR A 5 7.62 -12.94 5.32
CA THR A 5 6.34 -13.34 5.91
C THR A 5 5.22 -13.34 4.86
N THR A 6 4.22 -14.20 5.04
CA THR A 6 3.01 -14.23 4.18
C THR A 6 2.32 -12.87 4.13
N GLU A 7 2.33 -12.14 5.24
CA GLU A 7 1.74 -10.82 5.33
C GLU A 7 2.46 -9.78 4.47
N LEU A 8 3.79 -9.80 4.48
CA LEU A 8 4.60 -8.92 3.65
C LEU A 8 4.49 -9.30 2.16
N LYS A 9 4.46 -10.60 1.83
CA LYS A 9 4.18 -11.06 0.46
C LYS A 9 2.82 -10.56 -0.02
N SER A 10 1.79 -10.68 0.81
CA SER A 10 0.44 -10.19 0.52
C SER A 10 0.45 -8.67 0.30
N HIS A 11 1.30 -7.94 1.02
CA HIS A 11 1.42 -6.48 0.87
C HIS A 11 2.00 -6.09 -0.48
N PHE A 12 3.09 -6.73 -0.93
CA PHE A 12 3.63 -6.47 -2.25
C PHE A 12 2.65 -6.76 -3.38
N LEU A 13 1.83 -7.81 -3.24
CA LEU A 13 0.78 -8.10 -4.23
C LEU A 13 -0.30 -7.00 -4.27
N ARG A 14 -0.64 -6.40 -3.12
CA ARG A 14 -1.57 -5.27 -3.06
C ARG A 14 -0.97 -3.99 -3.67
N LEU A 15 0.30 -3.71 -3.39
CA LEU A 15 1.02 -2.59 -4.01
C LEU A 15 1.11 -2.76 -5.53
N TYR A 16 1.43 -3.98 -5.98
CA TYR A 16 1.43 -4.32 -7.40
C TYR A 16 0.04 -4.11 -8.01
N GLN A 17 -1.03 -4.66 -7.39
CA GLN A 17 -2.40 -4.46 -7.84
C GLN A 17 -2.84 -2.98 -7.88
N MET A 18 -2.39 -2.16 -6.93
CA MET A 18 -2.68 -0.72 -6.91
C MET A 18 -2.09 -0.02 -8.13
N ALA A 19 -0.86 -0.33 -8.51
CA ALA A 19 -0.23 0.25 -9.69
C ALA A 19 -0.97 -0.07 -11.01
N PHE A 20 -1.73 -1.17 -11.07
CA PHE A 20 -2.59 -1.50 -12.24
C PHE A 20 -4.05 -1.10 -12.04
N SER A 21 -4.35 -0.29 -11.03
CA SER A 21 -5.75 0.05 -10.73
C SER A 21 -6.33 1.08 -11.70
N ASP A 22 -5.48 1.81 -12.41
CA ASP A 22 -5.84 2.68 -13.52
C ASP A 22 -5.25 2.18 -14.86
N ASP A 23 -5.57 2.89 -15.95
CA ASP A 23 -5.12 2.54 -17.31
C ASP A 23 -3.68 3.04 -17.61
N ASN A 24 -2.98 3.68 -16.66
CA ASN A 24 -1.76 4.46 -16.90
C ASN A 24 -0.56 4.00 -16.07
N PHE A 25 -0.39 2.69 -15.89
CA PHE A 25 0.78 2.12 -15.22
C PHE A 25 2.09 2.84 -15.57
N ASP A 26 2.60 3.64 -14.64
CA ASP A 26 3.74 4.51 -14.87
C ASP A 26 5.03 3.84 -14.36
N VAL A 27 6.15 4.15 -15.01
CA VAL A 27 7.48 3.73 -14.58
C VAL A 27 7.77 4.17 -13.14
N LEU A 28 7.22 5.32 -12.72
CA LEU A 28 7.35 5.86 -11.37
C LEU A 28 6.70 4.97 -10.31
N GLU A 29 5.54 4.36 -10.59
CA GLU A 29 4.87 3.45 -9.66
C GLU A 29 5.67 2.16 -9.47
N MET A 30 6.25 1.61 -10.55
CA MET A 30 7.15 0.46 -10.43
C MET A 30 8.42 0.78 -9.65
N GLN A 31 8.99 1.96 -9.85
CA GLN A 31 10.14 2.41 -9.06
C GLN A 31 9.76 2.52 -7.58
N MET A 32 8.57 3.02 -7.26
CA MET A 32 8.06 3.07 -5.90
C MET A 32 7.88 1.67 -5.28
N LEU A 33 7.34 0.71 -6.03
CA LEU A 33 7.22 -0.68 -5.58
C LEU A 33 8.60 -1.29 -5.23
N TYR A 34 9.61 -1.07 -6.08
CA TYR A 34 10.96 -1.54 -5.80
C TYR A 34 11.60 -0.83 -4.59
N LYS A 35 11.33 0.47 -4.40
CA LYS A 35 11.76 1.21 -3.22
C LYS A 35 11.17 0.62 -1.93
N PHE A 36 9.88 0.29 -1.92
CA PHE A 36 9.25 -0.36 -0.76
C PHE A 36 9.84 -1.74 -0.45
N ALA A 37 10.29 -2.47 -1.47
CA ALA A 37 11.00 -3.73 -1.27
C ALA A 37 12.37 -3.49 -0.62
N GLU A 38 13.14 -2.54 -1.12
CA GLU A 38 14.45 -2.16 -0.56
C GLU A 38 14.34 -1.72 0.91
N GLU A 39 13.38 -0.86 1.25
CA GLU A 39 13.12 -0.39 2.63
C GLU A 39 12.86 -1.56 3.60
N ARG A 40 12.32 -2.67 3.09
CA ARG A 40 12.01 -3.89 3.85
C ARG A 40 13.05 -4.99 3.69
N LYS A 41 14.20 -4.66 3.10
CA LYS A 41 15.31 -5.60 2.84
C LYS A 41 14.91 -6.78 1.97
N VAL A 42 13.97 -6.56 1.05
CA VAL A 42 13.55 -7.52 0.03
C VAL A 42 14.25 -7.14 -1.27
N SER A 43 15.07 -8.04 -1.79
CA SER A 43 15.77 -7.83 -3.06
C SER A 43 14.80 -7.84 -4.23
N LYS A 44 15.18 -7.20 -5.35
CA LYS A 44 14.43 -7.25 -6.60
C LYS A 44 14.07 -8.69 -7.01
N LYS A 45 15.02 -9.62 -6.91
CA LYS A 45 14.79 -11.03 -7.26
C LYS A 45 13.74 -11.70 -6.37
N GLU A 46 13.75 -11.41 -5.07
CA GLU A 46 12.74 -11.92 -4.15
C GLU A 46 11.37 -11.30 -4.45
N LEU A 47 11.31 -10.00 -4.72
CA LEU A 47 10.08 -9.33 -5.11
C LEU A 47 9.51 -9.93 -6.40
N ASP A 48 10.32 -10.07 -7.45
CA ASP A 48 9.91 -10.68 -8.71
C ASP A 48 9.39 -12.12 -8.49
N THR A 49 10.02 -12.89 -7.57
CA THR A 49 9.56 -14.23 -7.20
C THR A 49 8.19 -14.21 -6.52
N ILE A 50 7.92 -13.21 -5.67
CA ILE A 50 6.61 -13.03 -5.02
C ILE A 50 5.53 -12.71 -6.06
N LEU A 51 5.82 -11.78 -6.97
CA LEU A 51 4.88 -11.31 -7.99
C LEU A 51 4.55 -12.38 -9.04
N LEU A 52 5.52 -13.24 -9.38
CA LEU A 52 5.36 -14.31 -10.38
C LEU A 52 4.82 -15.63 -9.80
N SER A 53 4.64 -15.72 -8.48
CA SER A 53 4.13 -16.95 -7.84
C SER A 53 2.70 -17.25 -8.31
N PRO A 54 2.36 -18.47 -8.75
CA PRO A 54 0.99 -18.83 -9.14
C PRO A 54 0.05 -19.03 -7.92
N TYR A 55 0.63 -19.13 -6.71
CA TYR A 55 -0.08 -19.32 -5.47
C TYR A 55 0.17 -18.14 -4.54
N HIS A 56 -0.91 -17.55 -4.04
CA HIS A 56 -0.87 -16.40 -3.15
C HIS A 56 -1.75 -16.67 -1.94
N ASP A 57 -1.13 -17.04 -0.82
CA ASP A 57 -1.80 -16.89 0.47
C ASP A 57 -2.03 -15.39 0.72
N SER A 58 -3.27 -15.02 1.04
CA SER A 58 -3.63 -13.65 1.39
C SER A 58 -3.77 -13.55 2.90
N SER A 59 -2.96 -12.70 3.52
CA SER A 59 -3.18 -12.28 4.91
C SER A 59 -3.31 -10.77 5.03
N ILE A 60 -4.08 -10.36 6.04
CA ILE A 60 -4.31 -8.98 6.44
C ILE A 60 -3.58 -8.77 7.78
N PRO A 61 -2.93 -7.62 8.01
CA PRO A 61 -2.31 -7.34 9.28
C PRO A 61 -3.31 -7.37 10.45
N ASN A 62 -2.85 -7.84 11.61
CA ASN A 62 -3.69 -7.91 12.80
C ASN A 62 -3.73 -6.58 13.58
N SER A 63 -2.60 -5.88 13.67
CA SER A 63 -2.50 -4.62 14.40
C SER A 63 -3.05 -3.44 13.59
N LEU A 64 -3.67 -2.49 14.27
CA LEU A 64 -4.21 -1.28 13.64
C LEU A 64 -3.09 -0.47 12.99
N GLU A 65 -1.95 -0.35 13.67
CA GLU A 65 -0.78 0.38 13.20
C GLU A 65 -0.30 -0.18 11.86
N LEU A 66 -0.15 -1.51 11.76
CA LEU A 66 0.35 -2.14 10.53
C LEU A 66 -0.69 -2.11 9.40
N LYS A 67 -1.99 -2.17 9.74
CA LYS A 67 -3.06 -1.92 8.76
C LYS A 67 -2.94 -0.52 8.16
N ILE A 68 -2.78 0.50 9.01
CA ILE A 68 -2.64 1.90 8.56
C ILE A 68 -1.35 2.08 7.76
N GLU A 69 -0.22 1.53 8.21
CA GLU A 69 1.04 1.61 7.47
C GLU A 69 0.94 1.03 6.06
N TYR A 70 0.28 -0.13 5.92
CA TYR A 70 0.10 -0.76 4.61
C TYR A 70 -0.89 0.02 3.73
N LEU A 71 -2.00 0.52 4.28
CA LEU A 71 -2.90 1.39 3.53
C LEU A 71 -2.22 2.70 3.12
N TYR A 72 -1.32 3.21 3.95
CA TYR A 72 -0.54 4.40 3.63
C TYR A 72 0.46 4.16 2.50
N ASP A 73 1.13 3.00 2.46
CA ASP A 73 1.97 2.65 1.32
C ASP A 73 1.18 2.63 0.01
N LEU A 74 -0.09 2.17 0.03
CA LEU A 74 -0.96 2.23 -1.14
C LEU A 74 -1.23 3.68 -1.56
N ALA A 75 -1.47 4.60 -0.60
CA ALA A 75 -1.64 6.01 -0.90
C ALA A 75 -0.37 6.67 -1.46
N VAL A 76 0.81 6.24 -0.99
CA VAL A 76 2.11 6.68 -1.53
C VAL A 76 2.37 6.11 -2.93
N MET A 77 1.88 4.90 -3.24
CA MET A 77 1.88 4.38 -4.62
C MET A 77 1.03 5.26 -5.53
N ILE A 78 -0.21 5.57 -5.13
CA ILE A 78 -1.13 6.43 -5.88
C ILE A 78 -0.48 7.79 -6.17
N TRP A 79 0.19 8.39 -5.18
CA TRP A 79 0.83 9.70 -5.36
C TRP A 79 2.19 9.64 -6.08
N ALA A 80 2.68 8.46 -6.51
CA ALA A 80 4.03 8.32 -7.04
C ALA A 80 4.28 9.11 -8.33
N ASP A 81 3.25 9.30 -9.16
CA ASP A 81 3.30 10.08 -10.39
C ASP A 81 2.73 11.51 -10.25
N GLU A 82 2.47 11.95 -9.01
CA GLU A 82 1.83 13.22 -8.64
C GLU A 82 0.42 13.42 -9.19
N LYS A 83 -0.29 12.33 -9.50
CA LYS A 83 -1.70 12.34 -9.88
C LYS A 83 -2.50 11.45 -8.93
N VAL A 84 -3.81 11.68 -8.92
CA VAL A 84 -4.75 10.85 -8.18
C VAL A 84 -6.00 10.73 -9.04
N THR A 85 -6.35 9.51 -9.40
CA THR A 85 -7.52 9.18 -10.21
C THR A 85 -8.67 8.65 -9.36
N ASN A 86 -9.89 8.65 -9.93
CA ASN A 86 -11.05 8.09 -9.24
C ASN A 86 -10.96 6.57 -9.06
N ASP A 87 -10.29 5.86 -9.98
CA ASP A 87 -10.15 4.40 -9.93
C ASP A 87 -9.18 3.98 -8.82
N GLU A 88 -8.09 4.73 -8.64
CA GLU A 88 -7.15 4.57 -7.52
C GLU A 88 -7.81 4.86 -6.17
N ILE A 89 -8.56 5.97 -6.05
CA ILE A 89 -9.32 6.28 -4.83
C ILE A 89 -10.32 5.16 -4.52
N THR A 90 -11.02 4.67 -5.54
CA THR A 90 -11.98 3.57 -5.41
C THR A 90 -11.28 2.29 -4.96
N THR A 91 -10.09 2.01 -5.48
CA THR A 91 -9.28 0.85 -5.12
C THR A 91 -8.74 0.96 -3.70
N LEU A 92 -8.28 2.13 -3.26
CA LEU A 92 -7.84 2.37 -1.88
C LEU A 92 -8.99 2.18 -0.90
N LYS A 93 -10.18 2.71 -1.19
CA LYS A 93 -11.40 2.49 -0.38
C LYS A 93 -11.75 1.00 -0.24
N LYS A 94 -11.61 0.22 -1.32
CA LYS A 94 -11.81 -1.25 -1.28
C LYS A 94 -10.82 -1.93 -0.34
N TYR A 95 -9.54 -1.50 -0.32
CA TYR A 95 -8.57 -2.04 0.62
C TYR A 95 -8.83 -1.60 2.06
N CYS A 96 -9.23 -0.35 2.30
CA CYS A 96 -9.67 0.10 3.63
C CYS A 96 -10.82 -0.78 4.14
N SER A 97 -11.84 -1.02 3.32
CA SER A 97 -12.95 -1.92 3.66
C SER A 97 -12.46 -3.35 3.93
N LYS A 98 -11.61 -3.90 3.05
CA LYS A 98 -11.01 -5.24 3.21
C LYS A 98 -10.23 -5.38 4.51
N PHE A 99 -9.58 -4.30 4.98
CA PHE A 99 -8.81 -4.28 6.22
C PHE A 99 -9.69 -4.17 7.48
N GLY A 100 -11.01 -4.07 7.31
CA GLY A 100 -12.01 -4.09 8.37
C GLY A 100 -12.38 -2.72 8.93
N PHE A 101 -12.10 -1.64 8.19
CA PHE A 101 -12.58 -0.30 8.57
C PHE A 101 -14.07 -0.14 8.22
N LEU A 102 -14.80 0.57 9.07
CA LEU A 102 -16.25 0.79 8.91
C LEU A 102 -16.54 1.64 7.67
N GLU A 103 -17.66 1.36 7.00
CA GLU A 103 -18.07 2.01 5.76
C GLU A 103 -18.18 3.53 5.90
N GLU A 104 -18.73 4.00 7.02
CA GLU A 104 -18.86 5.42 7.37
C GLU A 104 -17.52 6.16 7.45
N ASN A 105 -16.41 5.46 7.71
CA ASN A 105 -15.08 6.04 7.85
C ASN A 105 -14.23 5.94 6.57
N LEU A 106 -14.69 5.24 5.51
CA LEU A 106 -13.85 4.94 4.35
C LEU A 106 -13.45 6.20 3.56
N ASN A 107 -14.36 7.17 3.45
CA ASN A 107 -14.07 8.41 2.74
C ASN A 107 -12.99 9.22 3.48
N GLU A 108 -13.22 9.49 4.76
CA GLU A 108 -12.31 10.26 5.60
C GLU A 108 -10.93 9.59 5.70
N LEU A 109 -10.89 8.27 5.93
CA LEU A 109 -9.63 7.53 6.00
C LEU A 109 -8.86 7.59 4.67
N THR A 110 -9.55 7.44 3.54
CA THR A 110 -8.90 7.49 2.22
C THR A 110 -8.32 8.87 1.95
N ASP A 111 -9.10 9.92 2.21
CA ASP A 111 -8.65 11.30 2.03
C ASP A 111 -7.47 11.61 2.95
N PHE A 112 -7.54 11.19 4.22
CA PHE A 112 -6.45 11.34 5.19
C PHE A 112 -5.13 10.69 4.72
N LEU A 113 -5.20 9.47 4.18
CA LEU A 113 -4.02 8.74 3.70
C LEU A 113 -3.40 9.42 2.47
N ILE A 114 -4.22 9.80 1.49
CA ILE A 114 -3.77 10.47 0.26
C ILE A 114 -3.16 11.84 0.59
N GLU A 115 -3.81 12.63 1.44
CA GLU A 115 -3.29 13.96 1.81
C GLU A 115 -1.98 13.86 2.58
N ASN A 116 -1.78 12.83 3.41
CA ASN A 116 -0.49 12.59 4.04
C ASN A 116 0.59 12.12 3.04
N ALA A 117 0.21 11.31 2.05
CA ALA A 117 1.13 10.88 0.99
C ALA A 117 1.63 12.08 0.18
N LYS A 118 0.73 13.01 -0.18
CA LYS A 118 1.07 14.29 -0.83
C LYS A 118 2.06 15.13 -0.05
N ARG A 119 1.94 15.12 1.28
CA ARG A 119 2.86 15.81 2.21
C ARG A 119 4.16 15.07 2.47
N SER A 120 4.33 13.85 1.94
CA SER A 120 5.45 12.96 2.28
C SER A 120 5.58 12.73 3.78
N THR A 121 4.45 12.61 4.49
CA THR A 121 4.43 12.39 5.95
C THR A 121 5.13 11.07 6.29
N SER A 122 5.99 11.07 7.31
CA SER A 122 6.61 9.82 7.79
C SER A 122 5.57 8.91 8.45
N LYS A 123 5.74 7.58 8.37
CA LYS A 123 4.82 6.62 9.01
C LYS A 123 4.65 6.85 10.51
N THR A 124 5.74 7.18 11.20
CA THR A 124 5.70 7.52 12.63
C THR A 124 4.84 8.75 12.91
N GLU A 125 4.91 9.77 12.05
CA GLU A 125 4.11 10.99 12.21
C GLU A 125 2.64 10.76 11.83
N LEU A 126 2.38 10.00 10.77
CA LEU A 126 1.04 9.57 10.38
C LEU A 126 0.32 8.86 11.53
N LEU A 127 0.99 7.91 12.19
CA LEU A 127 0.40 7.13 13.28
C LEU A 127 0.10 8.00 14.51
N LYS A 128 0.89 9.05 14.78
CA LYS A 128 0.61 9.98 15.88
C LYS A 128 -0.69 10.77 15.64
N GLN A 129 -0.93 11.19 14.39
CA GLN A 129 -2.16 11.91 14.02
C GLN A 129 -3.45 11.09 14.21
N LEU A 130 -3.35 9.78 14.45
CA LEU A 130 -4.51 8.90 14.71
C LEU A 130 -4.74 8.64 16.20
N ILE A 131 -3.81 9.04 17.07
CA ILE A 131 -3.86 8.79 18.52
C ILE A 131 -4.27 10.05 19.29
N ASP A 132 -4.13 11.23 18.67
CA ASP A 132 -4.54 12.54 19.19
C ASP A 132 -5.99 12.89 18.81
#